data_AF-A0A8T4ACL2-F1
#
_entry.id   AF-A0A8T4ACL2-F1
#
_cell.length_a   1.000
_cell.length_b   1.000
_cell.length_c   1.000
_cell.angle_alpha   90.00
_cell.angle_beta   90.00
_cell.angle_gamma   90.00
#
_symmetry.space_group_name_H-M   'P 1'
#
loop_
_entity.id
_entity.type
_entity.pdbx_description
1 polymer ?
#
loop_
_entity_poly.entity_id
_entity_poly.type
_entity_poly.pdbx_seq_one_letter_code
_entity_poly.pdbx_strand_id
1 'polypeptide(L)' 'MLVCVLLMGLALAEIWLAYLRVDMARQRHDIQVMIQTEEKKIDKLSLEYANLTRPERLRKLAHEQLGMHAPRPDQLIQR' A
#
# COMPACT_ATOMS: atom_id res chain seq x y z
N MET A 1 -38.48 13.10 41.34
CA MET A 1 -38.39 11.64 41.13
C MET A 1 -38.37 11.27 39.64
N LEU A 2 -39.43 11.53 38.86
CA LEU A 2 -39.49 11.21 37.42
C LEU A 2 -38.34 11.79 36.58
N VAL A 3 -37.99 13.06 36.82
CA VAL A 3 -36.89 13.74 36.11
C VAL A 3 -35.54 13.05 36.36
N CYS A 4 -35.30 12.57 37.58
CA CYS A 4 -34.04 11.89 37.92
C CYS A 4 -33.91 10.54 37.20
N VAL A 5 -35.00 9.79 37.06
CA VAL A 5 -35.03 8.52 36.33
C VAL A 5 -34.77 8.75 34.84
N LEU A 6 -35.35 9.83 34.29
CA LEU A 6 -35.20 10.19 32.89
C LEU A 6 -33.75 10.61 32.57
N LEU A 7 -33.11 11.37 33.47
CA LEU A 7 -31.69 11.73 33.35
C LEU A 7 -30.76 10.51 33.48
N MET A 8 -31.06 9.56 34.37
CA MET A 8 -30.31 8.30 34.44
C MET A 8 -30.41 7.50 33.15
N GLY A 9 -31.60 7.41 32.55
CA GLY A 9 -31.80 6.72 31.27
C GLY A 9 -31.00 7.34 30.13
N LEU A 10 -30.99 8.68 30.03
CA LEU A 10 -30.18 9.41 29.05
C LEU A 10 -28.69 9.20 29.26
N ALA A 11 -28.21 9.25 30.51
CA ALA A 11 -26.80 9.03 30.82
C ALA A 11 -26.32 7.62 30.41
N LEU A 12 -27.13 6.59 30.64
CA LEU A 12 -26.84 5.22 30.21
C LEU A 12 -26.81 5.10 28.68
N ALA A 13 -27.73 5.77 27.97
CA ALA A 13 -27.75 5.77 26.51
C ALA A 13 -26.51 6.45 25.90
N GLU A 14 -26.06 7.56 26.48
CA GLU A 14 -24.85 8.27 26.05
C GLU A 14 -23.59 7.41 26.23
N ILE A 15 -23.48 6.69 27.36
CA ILE A 15 -22.36 5.77 27.61
C ILE A 15 -22.37 4.63 26.59
N TRP A 16 -23.54 4.08 26.27
CA TRP A 16 -23.68 3.03 25.27
C TRP A 16 -23.29 3.51 23.86
N LEU A 17 -23.72 4.71 23.48
CA LEU A 17 -23.36 5.34 22.21
C LEU A 17 -21.85 5.62 22.13
N ALA A 18 -21.24 6.08 23.22
CA ALA A 18 -19.81 6.28 23.29
C ALA A 18 -19.03 4.97 23.13
N TYR A 19 -19.49 3.89 23.78
CA TYR A 19 -18.89 2.57 23.66
C TYR A 19 -18.96 2.05 22.21
N LEU A 20 -20.13 2.17 21.57
CA LEU A 20 -20.33 1.75 20.19
C LEU A 20 -19.48 2.58 19.21
N ARG A 21 -19.32 3.88 19.47
CA ARG A 21 -18.47 4.75 18.65
C ARG A 21 -17.00 4.37 18.76
N VAL A 22 -16.52 4.04 19.96
CA VAL A 22 -15.13 3.60 20.18
C VAL A 22 -14.87 2.26 19.48
N ASP A 23 -15.81 1.32 19.57
CA ASP A 23 -15.66 0.02 18.92
C ASP A 23 -15.66 0.15 17.39
N MET A 24 -16.53 1.01 16.85
CA MET A 24 -16.54 1.35 15.42
C MET A 24 -15.26 2.07 14.96
N ALA A 25 -14.69 2.95 15.78
CA ALA A 25 -13.43 3.62 15.47
C ALA A 25 -12.26 2.62 15.43
N ARG A 26 -12.28 1.63 16.33
CA ARG A 26 -11.26 0.58 16.39
C ARG A 26 -11.31 -0.34 15.16
N GLN A 27 -12.51 -0.79 14.77
CA GLN A 27 -12.68 -1.60 13.56
C GLN A 27 -12.23 -0.86 12.28
N ARG A 28 -12.54 0.44 12.18
CA ARG A 28 -12.08 1.26 11.05
C ARG A 28 -10.56 1.39 11.01
N HIS A 29 -9.92 1.54 12.18
CA HIS A 29 -8.48 1.67 12.25
C HIS A 29 -7.77 0.37 11.82
N ASP A 30 -8.26 -0.79 12.28
CA ASP A 30 -7.68 -2.08 11.91
C ASP A 30 -7.78 -2.34 10.40
N ILE A 31 -8.93 -2.03 9.79
CA ILE A 31 -9.11 -2.15 8.32
C ILE A 31 -8.15 -1.22 7.58
N GLN A 32 -7.99 0.03 8.05
CA GLN A 32 -7.09 0.99 7.41
C GLN A 32 -5.63 0.56 7.51
N VAL A 33 -5.22 -0.02 8.63
CA VAL A 33 -3.87 -0.59 8.81
C VAL A 33 -3.66 -1.78 7.88
N MET A 34 -4.64 -2.66 7.71
CA MET A 34 -4.53 -3.77 6.75
C MET A 34 -4.36 -3.27 5.31
N ILE A 35 -5.16 -2.27 4.89
CA ILE A 35 -5.05 -1.67 3.55
C ILE A 35 -3.66 -1.09 3.34
N GLN A 36 -3.17 -0.26 4.28
CA GLN A 36 -1.83 0.34 4.16
C GLN A 36 -0.71 -0.70 4.13
N THR A 37 -0.88 -1.81 4.85
CA THR A 37 0.12 -2.88 4.86
C THR A 37 0.16 -3.60 3.52
N GLU A 38 -1.00 -3.81 2.90
CA GLU A 38 -1.09 -4.46 1.59
C GLU A 38 -0.60 -3.55 0.46
N GLU A 39 -0.94 -2.25 0.49
CA GLU A 39 -0.39 -1.27 -0.44
C GLU A 39 1.14 -1.22 -0.40
N LYS A 40 1.73 -1.24 0.80
CA LYS A 40 3.20 -1.30 0.94
C LYS A 40 3.81 -2.55 0.34
N LYS A 41 3.12 -3.70 0.37
CA LYS A 41 3.61 -4.92 -0.29
C LYS A 41 3.55 -4.81 -1.81
N ILE A 42 2.48 -4.22 -2.34
CA ILE A 42 2.33 -3.98 -3.78
C ILE A 42 3.41 -3.01 -4.27
N ASP A 43 3.65 -1.92 -3.54
CA ASP A 43 4.71 -0.97 -3.88
C ASP A 43 6.08 -1.64 -3.86
N LYS A 44 6.36 -2.45 -2.83
CA LYS A 44 7.61 -3.22 -2.76
C LYS A 44 7.75 -4.19 -3.93
N LEU A 45 6.68 -4.91 -4.29
CA LEU A 45 6.68 -5.86 -5.39
C LEU A 45 6.83 -5.15 -6.74
N SER A 46 6.21 -3.99 -6.92
CA SER A 46 6.39 -3.13 -8.09
C SER A 46 7.84 -2.65 -8.22
N LEU A 47 8.47 -2.30 -7.10
CA LEU A 47 9.86 -1.89 -7.04
C LEU A 47 10.81 -3.06 -7.34
N GLU A 48 10.52 -4.26 -6.81
CA GLU A 48 11.23 -5.49 -7.13
C GLU A 48 11.06 -5.87 -8.60
N TYR A 49 9.85 -5.76 -9.15
CA TYR A 49 9.56 -6.00 -10.56
C TYR A 49 10.30 -5.00 -11.44
N ALA A 50 10.23 -3.70 -11.15
CA ALA A 50 10.97 -2.68 -11.86
C ALA A 50 12.49 -2.92 -11.80
N ASN A 51 13.00 -3.43 -10.68
CA ASN A 51 14.41 -3.82 -10.54
C ASN A 51 14.74 -5.10 -11.32
N LEU A 52 13.82 -6.06 -11.42
CA LEU A 52 13.95 -7.26 -12.25
C LEU A 52 13.89 -6.93 -13.75
N THR A 53 13.03 -6.00 -14.15
CA THR A 53 12.90 -5.48 -15.52
C THR A 53 13.93 -4.38 -15.81
N ARG A 54 14.85 -4.06 -14.88
CA ARG A 54 15.85 -3.03 -15.13
C ARG A 54 16.63 -3.37 -16.40
N PRO A 55 16.80 -2.38 -17.30
CA PRO A 55 17.44 -2.58 -18.59
C PRO A 55 18.87 -3.11 -18.45
N GLU A 56 19.53 -2.97 -17.30
CA GLU A 56 20.84 -3.58 -17.05
C GLU A 56 20.83 -5.11 -17.05
N ARG A 57 19.80 -5.76 -16.50
CA ARG A 57 19.68 -7.23 -16.57
C ARG A 57 19.25 -7.68 -17.95
N LEU A 58 18.36 -6.95 -18.62
CA LEU A 58 18.03 -7.22 -20.03
C LEU A 58 19.27 -7.08 -20.91
N ARG A 59 20.13 -6.09 -20.65
CA ARG A 59 21.39 -5.88 -21.36
C ARG A 59 22.38 -7.00 -21.09
N LYS A 60 22.50 -7.47 -19.85
CA LYS A 60 23.32 -8.65 -19.49
C LYS A 60 22.79 -9.94 -20.11
N LEU A 61 21.47 -10.17 -20.10
CA LEU A 61 20.84 -11.35 -20.69
C LEU A 61 20.96 -11.35 -22.22
N ALA A 62 20.78 -10.19 -22.86
CA ALA A 62 21.02 -10.02 -24.29
C ALA A 62 22.51 -10.18 -24.65
N HIS A 63 23.39 -9.85 -23.71
CA HIS A 63 24.82 -10.11 -23.84
C HIS A 63 25.17 -11.59 -23.78
N GLU A 64 24.69 -12.26 -22.74
CA GLU A 64 25.08 -13.63 -22.42
C GLU A 64 24.35 -14.67 -23.26
N GLN A 65 23.06 -14.45 -23.58
CA GLN A 65 22.26 -15.42 -24.36
C GLN A 65 22.11 -15.07 -25.83
N LEU A 66 22.15 -13.79 -26.20
CA LEU A 66 21.94 -13.34 -27.59
C LEU A 66 23.21 -12.81 -28.27
N GLY A 67 24.34 -12.69 -27.56
CA GLY A 67 25.59 -12.18 -28.11
C GLY A 67 25.51 -10.74 -28.64
N MET A 68 24.46 -9.99 -28.29
CA MET A 68 24.26 -8.64 -28.78
C MET A 68 25.07 -7.65 -27.93
N HIS A 69 26.11 -7.05 -28.54
CA HIS A 69 26.78 -5.87 -28.00
C HIS A 69 25.95 -4.62 -28.32
N ALA A 70 25.87 -3.69 -27.36
CA ALA A 70 25.34 -2.37 -27.64
C ALA A 70 26.20 -1.70 -28.72
N PRO A 71 25.61 -1.15 -29.79
CA PRO A 71 26.36 -0.48 -30.84
C PRO A 71 27.16 0.67 -30.23
N ARG A 72 28.44 0.75 -30.59
CA ARG A 72 29.30 1.87 -30.16
C ARG A 72 28.79 3.15 -30.81
N PRO A 73 28.87 4.31 -30.13
CA PRO A 73 28.42 5.59 -30.70
C PRO A 73 29.06 5.93 -32.05
N ASP A 74 30.25 5.37 -32.35
CA ASP A 74 30.92 5.50 -33.66
C ASP A 74 30.25 4.73 -34.81
N GLN A 75 29.32 3.79 -34.56
CA GLN A 75 28.61 3.05 -35.62
C GLN A 75 27.34 3.77 -36.13
N LEU A 76 26.96 4.90 -35.54
CA LEU A 76 25.78 5.68 -35.94
C LEU A 76 26.10 6.80 -36.94
N ILE A 77 27.29 6.79 -37.55
CA ILE A 77 27.63 7.67 -38.67
C ILE A 77 27.95 6.79 -39.89
N GLN A 78 26.91 6.34 -40.58
CA GLN A 78 27.03 5.96 -41.98
C GLN A 78 26.07 6.82 -42.81
N ARG A 79 26.67 7.50 -43.78
CA ARG A 79 26.02 8.16 -44.92
C ARG A 79 25.19 7.19 -45.74
#